data_AF-A0A1G5R808-F1
#
_entry.id   AF-A0A1G5R808-F1
#
_cell.length_a   1.000
_cell.length_b   1.000
_cell.length_c   1.000
_cell.angle_alpha   90.00
_cell.angle_beta   90.00
_cell.angle_gamma   90.00
#
_symmetry.space_group_name_H-M   'P 1'
#
loop_
_entity.id
_entity.type
_entity.pdbx_description
1 polymer ?
#
loop_
_entity_poly.entity_id
_entity_poly.type
_entity_poly.pdbx_seq_one_letter_code
_entity_poly.pdbx_strand_id
1 'polypeptide(L)'
;MSKNLNTSMKRRHSTLSEFDQLPRELRFWLTEAKLPWSARSVTRLWSKALRQTGGDRQAAVKFLSDVERRTLKKDAPKVWGTSYPISEKTEVSRATAR
;
A
#
# COMPACT_ATOMS: atom_id res chain seq x y z
N MET A 1 0.55 31.74 -12.56
CA MET A 1 -0.65 30.89 -12.54
C MET A 1 -0.56 29.93 -11.36
N SER A 2 -1.34 30.16 -10.31
CA SER A 2 -1.33 29.35 -9.09
C SER A 2 -2.02 28.00 -9.34
N LYS A 3 -1.38 26.90 -8.91
CA LYS A 3 -1.95 25.55 -9.02
C LYS A 3 -2.90 25.33 -7.86
N ASN A 4 -4.18 25.13 -8.16
CA ASN A 4 -5.24 24.70 -7.24
C ASN A 4 -5.02 23.25 -6.77
N LEU A 5 -3.92 23.00 -6.07
CA LEU A 5 -3.63 21.72 -5.42
C LEU A 5 -3.53 22.00 -3.93
N ASN A 6 -4.57 21.66 -3.18
CA ASN A 6 -4.59 21.72 -1.71
C ASN A 6 -3.72 20.58 -1.13
N THR A 7 -2.44 20.54 -1.51
CA THR A 7 -1.46 19.62 -0.94
C THR A 7 -0.12 20.32 -0.78
N SER A 8 0.34 20.40 0.47
CA SER A 8 1.67 20.93 0.83
C SER A 8 2.80 19.92 0.51
N MET A 9 2.47 18.74 -0.02
CA MET A 9 3.48 17.73 -0.35
C MET A 9 4.27 18.11 -1.60
N LYS A 10 5.58 18.32 -1.43
CA LYS A 10 6.54 18.40 -2.55
C LYS A 10 6.35 17.19 -3.47
N ARG A 11 6.17 17.45 -4.78
CA ARG A 11 6.19 16.39 -5.80
C ARG A 11 7.54 15.69 -5.73
N ARG A 12 7.53 14.42 -5.33
CA ARG A 12 8.72 13.58 -5.30
C ARG A 12 8.97 13.05 -6.71
N HIS A 13 10.03 13.51 -7.35
CA HIS A 13 10.50 12.93 -8.60
C HIS A 13 11.14 11.57 -8.24
N SER A 14 10.44 10.47 -8.51
CA SER A 14 11.11 9.18 -8.63
C SER A 14 11.77 9.14 -10.01
N THR A 15 13.07 8.89 -10.06
CA THR A 15 13.74 8.68 -11.35
C THR A 15 13.39 7.27 -11.86
N LEU A 16 13.13 7.12 -13.16
CA LEU A 16 12.89 5.81 -13.76
C LEU A 16 14.05 4.84 -13.45
N SER A 17 15.28 5.37 -13.39
CA SER A 17 16.50 4.61 -13.09
C SER A 17 16.47 3.89 -11.75
N GLU A 18 15.86 4.46 -10.70
CA GLU A 18 15.74 3.77 -9.40
C GLU A 18 14.78 2.57 -9.49
N PHE A 19 13.78 2.65 -10.38
CA PHE A 19 12.85 1.56 -10.63
C PHE A 19 13.50 0.43 -11.45
N ASP A 20 14.33 0.79 -12.45
CA ASP A 20 15.02 -0.20 -13.28
C ASP A 20 16.05 -1.03 -12.53
N GLN A 21 16.61 -0.50 -11.43
CA GLN A 21 17.54 -1.21 -10.54
C GLN A 21 16.86 -2.20 -9.58
N LEU A 22 15.51 -2.28 -9.56
CA LEU A 22 14.80 -3.16 -8.65
C LEU A 22 14.89 -4.63 -9.07
N PRO A 23 15.02 -5.57 -8.11
CA PRO A 23 14.91 -7.00 -8.39
C PRO A 23 13.56 -7.36 -9.04
N ARG A 24 13.56 -8.39 -9.89
CA ARG A 24 12.37 -8.85 -10.63
C ARG A 24 11.17 -9.11 -9.72
N GLU A 25 11.37 -9.82 -8.62
CA GLU A 25 10.31 -10.10 -7.61
C GLU A 25 9.66 -8.81 -7.08
N LEU A 26 10.50 -7.81 -6.82
CA LEU A 26 10.05 -6.54 -6.29
C LEU A 26 9.26 -5.74 -7.33
N ARG A 27 9.66 -5.84 -8.61
CA ARG A 27 8.93 -5.25 -9.74
C ARG A 27 7.56 -5.91 -9.91
N PHE A 28 7.47 -7.24 -9.83
CA PHE A 28 6.18 -7.94 -9.89
C PHE A 28 5.27 -7.52 -8.74
N TRP A 29 5.77 -7.49 -7.51
CA TRP A 29 4.98 -7.01 -6.38
C TRP A 29 4.48 -5.57 -6.59
N LEU A 30 5.33 -4.68 -7.11
CA LEU A 30 4.95 -3.30 -7.43
C LEU A 30 3.84 -3.19 -8.49
N THR A 31 3.77 -4.14 -9.44
CA THR A 31 2.67 -4.16 -10.44
C THR A 31 1.33 -4.59 -9.84
N GLU A 32 1.35 -5.40 -8.79
CA GLU A 32 0.12 -5.87 -8.13
C GLU A 32 -0.34 -4.97 -6.98
N ALA A 33 0.60 -4.20 -6.41
CA ALA A 33 0.37 -3.28 -5.30
C ALA A 33 -0.75 -2.28 -5.61
N LYS A 34 -1.58 -2.01 -4.60
CA LYS A 34 -2.75 -1.13 -4.72
C LYS A 34 -2.42 0.32 -4.43
N LEU A 35 -1.34 0.58 -3.69
CA LEU A 35 -0.88 1.92 -3.40
C LEU A 35 0.20 2.38 -4.39
N PRO A 36 0.24 3.68 -4.74
CA PRO A 36 1.32 4.26 -5.54
C PRO A 36 2.59 4.41 -4.68
N TRP A 37 3.29 3.30 -4.46
CA TRP A 37 4.55 3.26 -3.73
C TRP A 37 5.70 3.89 -4.53
N SER A 38 6.60 4.61 -3.85
CA SER A 38 7.86 5.04 -4.46
C SER A 38 8.92 3.94 -4.39
N ALA A 39 9.71 3.76 -5.48
CA ALA A 39 10.79 2.77 -5.56
C ALA A 39 11.71 2.80 -4.32
N ARG A 40 12.16 3.98 -3.92
CA ARG A 40 13.02 4.18 -2.74
C ARG A 40 12.42 3.68 -1.42
N SER A 41 11.11 3.84 -1.22
CA SER A 41 10.43 3.33 -0.02
C SER A 41 10.37 1.81 -0.05
N VAL A 42 10.00 1.25 -1.19
CA VAL A 42 9.91 -0.20 -1.40
C VAL A 42 11.26 -0.87 -1.21
N THR A 43 12.34 -0.33 -1.80
CA THR A 43 13.72 -0.84 -1.60
C THR A 43 14.12 -0.83 -0.13
N ARG A 44 13.80 0.23 0.62
CA ARG A 44 14.08 0.30 2.06
C ARG A 44 13.36 -0.79 2.84
N LEU A 45 12.07 -1.03 2.56
CA LEU A 45 11.30 -2.08 3.23
C LEU A 45 11.84 -3.46 2.83
N TRP A 46 12.15 -3.67 1.55
CA TRP A 46 12.71 -4.91 1.03
C TRP A 46 14.04 -5.27 1.69
N SER A 47 14.99 -4.33 1.76
CA SER A 47 16.27 -4.55 2.45
C SER A 47 16.07 -4.87 3.93
N LYS A 48 15.12 -4.21 4.61
CA LYS A 48 14.79 -4.53 6.00
C LYS A 48 14.22 -5.95 6.12
N ALA A 49 13.31 -6.32 5.24
CA ALA A 49 12.68 -7.63 5.25
C ALA A 49 13.70 -8.75 4.99
N LEU A 50 14.56 -8.61 3.97
CA LEU A 50 15.64 -9.57 3.70
C LEU A 50 16.59 -9.75 4.88
N ARG A 51 16.88 -8.68 5.62
CA ARG A 51 17.70 -8.76 6.85
C ARG A 51 17.01 -9.53 7.97
N GLN A 52 15.67 -9.46 8.07
CA GLN A 52 14.91 -10.20 9.08
C GLN A 52 14.65 -11.65 8.68
N THR A 53 14.51 -11.93 7.38
CA THR A 53 14.16 -13.26 6.86
C THR A 53 15.38 -14.08 6.45
N GLY A 54 16.60 -13.56 6.64
CA GLY A 54 17.83 -14.25 6.28
C GLY A 54 18.03 -14.40 4.75
N GLY A 55 17.46 -13.49 3.96
CA GLY A 55 17.54 -13.52 2.50
C GLY A 55 16.40 -14.25 1.81
N ASP A 56 15.40 -14.75 2.54
CA ASP A 56 14.20 -15.30 1.93
C ASP A 56 13.36 -14.19 1.28
N ARG A 57 13.26 -14.30 -0.05
CA ARG A 57 12.56 -13.36 -0.93
C ARG A 57 11.05 -13.47 -0.81
N GLN A 58 10.49 -14.67 -0.64
CA GLN A 58 9.04 -14.85 -0.53
C GLN A 58 8.53 -14.26 0.79
N ALA A 59 9.25 -14.52 1.88
CA ALA A 59 8.96 -13.90 3.17
C ALA A 59 9.07 -12.36 3.11
N ALA A 60 10.03 -11.82 2.34
CA ALA A 60 10.15 -10.39 2.13
C ALA A 60 8.98 -9.78 1.33
N VAL A 61 8.48 -10.46 0.29
CA VAL A 61 7.27 -10.04 -0.44
C VAL A 61 6.05 -10.05 0.49
N LYS A 62 5.89 -11.11 1.30
CA LYS A 62 4.79 -11.21 2.26
C LYS A 62 4.82 -10.07 3.28
N PHE A 63 6.00 -9.72 3.78
CA PHE A 63 6.19 -8.58 4.67
C PHE A 63 5.76 -7.26 4.01
N LEU A 64 6.10 -7.05 2.73
CA LEU A 64 5.68 -5.85 1.99
C LEU A 64 4.15 -5.76 1.88
N SER A 65 3.47 -6.86 1.53
CA SER A 65 2.01 -6.91 1.47
C SER A 65 1.33 -6.63 2.82
N ASP A 66 1.93 -7.07 3.93
CA ASP A 66 1.43 -6.74 5.27
C ASP A 66 1.60 -5.25 5.60
N VAL A 67 2.71 -4.64 5.19
CA VAL A 67 2.91 -3.20 5.37
C VAL A 67 1.93 -2.41 4.50
N GLU A 68 1.67 -2.84 3.27
CA GLU A 68 0.63 -2.24 2.43
C GLU A 68 -0.74 -2.28 3.10
N ARG A 69 -1.15 -3.43 3.61
CA ARG A 69 -2.43 -3.57 4.31
C ARG A 69 -2.53 -2.65 5.52
N ARG A 70 -1.44 -2.47 6.27
CA ARG A 70 -1.38 -1.56 7.43
C ARG A 70 -1.49 -0.10 7.01
N THR A 71 -0.81 0.29 5.93
CA THR A 71 -0.89 1.65 5.37
C THR A 71 -2.30 1.93 4.86
N LEU A 72 -2.89 1.00 4.11
CA LEU A 72 -4.28 1.11 3.65
C LEU A 72 -5.26 1.26 4.82
N LYS A 73 -5.13 0.47 5.89
CA LYS A 73 -5.97 0.63 7.09
C LYS A 73 -5.83 2.00 7.77
N LYS A 74 -4.64 2.60 7.72
CA LYS A 74 -4.36 3.91 8.32
C LYS A 74 -4.89 5.06 7.45
N ASP A 75 -4.73 4.95 6.13
CA ASP A 75 -5.18 5.97 5.19
C ASP A 75 -6.68 5.87 4.88
N ALA A 76 -7.27 4.68 5.02
CA ALA A 76 -8.68 4.46 4.77
C ALA A 76 -9.62 5.41 5.51
N PRO A 77 -9.50 5.62 6.84
CA PRO A 77 -10.34 6.59 7.54
C PRO A 77 -10.07 8.05 7.13
N LYS A 78 -8.88 8.35 6.60
CA LYS A 78 -8.54 9.70 6.12
C LYS A 78 -9.15 10.00 4.75
N VAL A 79 -9.22 8.99 3.87
CA VAL A 79 -9.73 9.13 2.49
C VAL A 79 -11.24 8.92 2.44
N TRP A 80 -11.74 7.90 3.14
CA TRP A 80 -13.15 7.47 3.07
C TRP A 80 -13.94 7.71 4.36
N GLY A 81 -13.30 8.20 5.43
CA GLY A 81 -13.95 8.45 6.73
C GLY A 81 -13.93 7.25 7.68
N THR A 82 -14.14 7.49 8.98
CA THR A 82 -14.10 6.47 10.06
C THR A 82 -15.10 5.33 9.89
N SER A 83 -16.16 5.52 9.09
CA SER A 83 -17.16 4.50 8.82
C SER A 83 -16.70 3.44 7.80
N TYR A 84 -15.50 3.59 7.24
CA TYR A 84 -14.87 2.63 6.32
C TYR A 84 -13.92 1.67 7.08
N PRO A 85 -13.89 0.36 6.77
CA PRO A 85 -14.70 -0.30 5.76
C PRO A 85 -16.15 -0.38 6.21
N ILE A 86 -17.07 -0.09 5.27
CA ILE A 86 -18.50 -0.29 5.46
C ILE A 86 -18.64 -1.81 5.57
N SER A 87 -18.61 -2.33 6.79
CA SER A 87 -18.78 -3.75 7.01
C SER A 87 -20.24 -4.03 6.67
N GLU A 88 -20.50 -4.54 5.47
CA GLU A 88 -21.79 -4.98 4.96
C GLU A 88 -22.33 -6.21 5.72
N LYS A 89 -22.15 -6.27 7.05
CA LYS A 89 -22.93 -7.16 7.93
C LYS A 89 -24.29 -6.53 8.22
N THR A 90 -24.99 -6.11 7.18
CA THR A 90 -26.39 -5.66 7.23
C THR A 90 -27.18 -6.37 6.13
N GLU A 91 -27.23 -7.69 6.22
CA GLU A 91 -28.14 -8.58 5.51
C GLU A 91 -28.44 -9.73 6.50
N VAL A 92 -29.65 -10.17 6.85
CA VAL A 92 -31.04 -9.82 6.54
C VAL A 92 -31.84 -10.32 7.76
N SER A 93 -32.42 -9.45 8.57
CA SER A 93 -33.35 -9.87 9.65
C SER A 93 -34.66 -9.08 9.62
N ARG A 94 -35.07 -8.64 8.44
CA ARG A 94 -36.42 -8.16 8.18
C ARG A 94 -37.23 -9.28 7.53
N ALA A 95 -38.38 -9.59 8.15
CA ALA A 95 -39.46 -10.48 7.70
C ALA A 95 -39.42 -11.94 8.15
N THR A 96 -39.77 -12.17 9.43
CA THR A 96 -40.74 -13.23 9.76
C THR A 96 -41.85 -12.59 10.57
N ALA A 97 -42.91 -12.14 9.88
CA ALA A 97 -44.17 -11.77 10.48
C ALA A 97 -44.81 -13.01 11.11
N ARG A 98 -45.28 -12.89 12.35
CA ARG A 98 -46.26 -13.79 12.93
C ARG A 98 -47.14 -13.03 13.91
#